data_AF-A0A7C3MEK9-F1
#
_entry.id   AF-A0A7C3MEK9-F1
#
_cell.length_a   1.000
_cell.length_b   1.000
_cell.length_c   1.000
_cell.angle_alpha   90.00
_cell.angle_beta   90.00
_cell.angle_gamma   90.00
#
_symmetry.space_group_name_H-M   'P 1'
#
loop_
_entity.id
_entity.type
_entity.pdbx_description
1 polymer ?
#
loop_
_entity_poly.entity_id
_entity_poly.type
_entity_poly.pdbx_seq_one_letter_code
_entity_poly.pdbx_strand_id
1 'polypeptide(L)'
;MKALELVCCIVLVVAAGCSKKTEQQARPGENPLTAPADYLGVAAQAKIQAEKTIDLAAVNQAIRMFYTSEGRFPNSLQELVDTGYLPVLPQPPAGMKLNYDPKTGTATMTKLQ
;
A
#
# COMPACT_ATOMS: atom_id res chain seq x y z
N MET A 1 30.67 -41.01 26.26
CA MET A 1 29.25 -41.17 26.66
C MET A 1 28.97 -40.29 27.88
N LYS A 2 28.85 -38.97 27.69
CA LYS A 2 28.63 -37.97 28.76
C LYS A 2 28.15 -36.61 28.22
N ALA A 3 27.65 -36.60 26.99
CA ALA A 3 27.20 -35.38 26.30
C ALA A 3 25.70 -35.39 26.00
N LEU A 4 24.97 -36.42 26.46
CA LEU A 4 23.53 -36.57 26.19
C LEU A 4 22.65 -36.14 27.38
N GLU A 5 23.23 -35.91 28.55
CA GLU A 5 22.50 -35.47 29.77
C GLU A 5 22.41 -33.93 29.90
N LEU A 6 22.89 -33.17 28.93
CA LEU A 6 22.89 -31.70 28.97
C LEU A 6 21.86 -31.07 28.01
N VAL A 7 20.75 -31.77 27.77
CA VAL A 7 19.63 -31.28 26.93
C VAL A 7 18.38 -30.92 27.77
N CYS A 8 18.39 -31.17 29.09
CA CYS A 8 17.20 -30.98 29.94
C CYS A 8 17.14 -29.65 30.73
N CYS A 9 18.17 -28.79 30.71
CA CYS A 9 18.24 -27.64 31.63
C CYS A 9 18.02 -26.25 31.03
N ILE A 10 17.82 -26.09 29.71
CA ILE A 10 17.56 -24.77 29.09
C ILE A 10 16.04 -24.49 28.95
N VAL A 11 15.23 -25.03 29.86
CA VAL A 11 13.77 -24.79 29.92
C VAL A 11 13.40 -23.81 31.07
N LEU A 12 14.37 -23.22 31.79
CA LEU A 12 14.07 -22.54 33.05
C LEU A 12 14.42 -21.05 33.20
N VAL A 13 14.73 -20.29 32.14
CA VAL A 13 14.97 -18.84 32.34
C VAL A 13 14.50 -18.02 31.14
N VAL A 14 13.22 -17.61 31.10
CA VAL A 14 12.78 -16.22 30.84
C VAL A 14 11.35 -16.03 31.38
N ALA A 15 11.21 -15.93 32.71
CA ALA A 15 10.01 -15.39 33.36
C ALA A 15 10.41 -14.09 34.10
N ALA A 16 10.61 -13.02 33.33
CA ALA A 16 10.75 -11.65 33.84
C ALA A 16 10.28 -10.65 32.78
N GLY A 17 8.96 -10.54 32.62
CA GLY A 17 8.30 -9.59 31.73
C GLY A 17 7.15 -8.88 32.44
N CYS A 18 7.47 -8.09 33.46
CA CYS A 18 6.56 -7.07 33.99
C CYS A 18 6.64 -5.82 33.12
N SER A 19 5.61 -5.57 32.33
CA SER A 19 5.28 -4.24 31.81
C SER A 19 3.78 -4.16 31.66
N LYS A 20 3.08 -3.86 32.76
CA LYS A 20 1.66 -3.51 32.75
C LYS A 20 1.48 -2.19 33.49
N LYS A 21 1.60 -1.10 32.76
CA LYS A 21 0.81 0.11 32.99
C LYS A 21 0.81 0.93 31.70
N THR A 22 0.03 0.46 30.73
CA THR A 22 -0.42 1.34 29.66
C THR A 22 -1.57 2.14 30.22
N GLU A 23 -1.28 3.39 30.50
CA GLU A 23 -2.25 4.43 30.80
C GLU A 23 -3.32 4.43 29.72
N GLN A 24 -4.55 4.23 30.18
CA GLN A 24 -5.78 4.29 29.40
C GLN A 24 -5.93 5.70 28.85
N GLN A 25 -5.42 5.94 27.65
CA GLN A 25 -5.79 7.13 26.89
C GLN A 25 -7.00 6.77 26.03
N ALA A 26 -8.18 7.07 26.57
CA ALA A 26 -9.46 6.97 25.90
C ALA A 26 -9.37 7.52 24.47
N ARG A 27 -9.65 6.67 23.49
CA ARG A 27 -9.95 7.07 22.10
C ARG A 27 -11.39 6.65 21.78
N PRO A 28 -12.12 7.44 20.98
CA PRO A 28 -13.55 7.30 20.83
C PRO A 28 -13.88 5.95 20.19
N GLY A 29 -14.80 5.20 20.80
CA GLY A 29 -15.19 3.88 20.29
C GLY A 29 -15.58 2.83 21.34
N GLU A 30 -15.85 3.22 22.59
CA GLU A 30 -16.26 2.28 23.65
C GLU A 30 -17.72 1.79 23.54
N ASN A 31 -18.27 1.70 22.32
CA ASN A 31 -19.60 1.12 22.12
C ASN A 31 -19.51 -0.05 21.11
N PRO A 32 -19.47 -1.32 21.59
CA PRO A 32 -19.34 -2.51 20.73
C PRO A 32 -20.53 -2.73 19.78
N LEU A 33 -21.60 -1.95 19.93
CA LEU A 33 -22.76 -1.92 19.02
C LEU A 33 -22.52 -1.08 17.75
N THR A 34 -21.46 -0.27 17.71
CA THR A 34 -21.12 0.58 16.54
C THR A 34 -20.01 -0.03 15.67
N ALA A 35 -19.48 -1.19 16.04
CA ALA A 35 -18.40 -1.89 15.35
C ALA A 35 -18.57 -2.06 13.82
N PRO A 36 -19.76 -2.38 13.27
CA PRO A 36 -19.89 -2.48 11.82
C PRO A 36 -19.87 -1.12 11.12
N ALA A 37 -20.44 -0.08 11.73
CA ALA A 37 -20.46 1.27 11.14
C ALA A 37 -19.07 1.91 11.16
N ASP A 38 -18.31 1.71 12.24
CA ASP A 38 -16.92 2.19 12.31
C ASP A 38 -16.03 1.41 11.33
N TYR A 39 -16.15 0.08 11.23
CA TYR A 39 -15.37 -0.71 10.26
C TYR A 39 -15.66 -0.31 8.80
N LEU A 40 -16.93 -0.09 8.46
CA LEU A 40 -17.33 0.45 7.15
C LEU A 40 -16.85 1.88 6.95
N GLY A 41 -16.85 2.70 8.01
CA GLY A 41 -16.33 4.06 8.02
C GLY A 41 -14.83 4.12 7.75
N VAL A 42 -13.99 3.32 8.42
CA VAL A 42 -12.54 3.26 8.14
C VAL A 42 -12.24 2.66 6.78
N ALA A 43 -12.98 1.64 6.33
CA ALA A 43 -12.80 1.07 4.99
C ALA A 43 -13.22 2.07 3.88
N ALA A 44 -14.29 2.83 4.09
CA ALA A 44 -14.72 3.89 3.18
C ALA A 44 -13.76 5.08 3.20
N GLN A 45 -13.26 5.51 4.37
CA GLN A 45 -12.25 6.56 4.45
C GLN A 45 -10.91 6.14 3.85
N ALA A 46 -10.52 4.86 3.96
CA ALA A 46 -9.37 4.33 3.25
C ALA A 46 -9.55 4.39 1.72
N LYS A 47 -10.75 4.10 1.22
CA LYS A 47 -11.11 4.28 -0.20
C LYS A 47 -11.06 5.75 -0.64
N ILE A 48 -11.61 6.67 0.15
CA ILE A 48 -11.61 8.12 -0.17
C ILE A 48 -10.20 8.72 -0.10
N GLN A 49 -9.37 8.28 0.84
CA GLN A 49 -7.95 8.66 0.89
C GLN A 49 -7.20 8.07 -0.31
N ALA A 50 -7.53 6.85 -0.73
CA ALA A 50 -6.98 6.24 -1.94
C ALA A 50 -7.40 7.00 -3.22
N GLU A 51 -8.64 7.49 -3.30
CA GLU A 51 -9.14 8.33 -4.42
C GLU A 51 -8.45 9.70 -4.52
N LYS A 52 -7.88 10.22 -3.42
CA LYS A 52 -7.08 11.47 -3.42
C LYS A 52 -5.63 11.26 -3.87
N THR A 53 -5.13 10.04 -3.78
CA THR A 53 -3.90 9.65 -4.45
C THR A 53 -4.24 9.42 -5.91
N ILE A 54 -3.47 9.99 -6.85
CA ILE A 54 -3.52 9.50 -8.23
C ILE A 54 -3.39 7.99 -8.17
N ASP A 55 -4.24 7.29 -8.91
CA ASP A 55 -4.14 5.85 -9.09
C ASP A 55 -2.92 5.52 -10.00
N LEU A 56 -1.73 5.88 -9.53
CA LEU A 56 -0.45 5.48 -10.10
C LEU A 56 -0.37 3.95 -10.15
N ALA A 57 -1.08 3.26 -9.25
CA ALA A 57 -1.21 1.81 -9.29
C ALA A 57 -1.94 1.36 -10.57
N ALA A 58 -3.06 1.98 -10.93
CA ALA A 58 -3.75 1.71 -12.20
C ALA A 58 -2.87 2.02 -13.42
N VAL A 59 -2.15 3.14 -13.44
CA VAL A 59 -1.24 3.48 -14.55
C VAL A 59 -0.11 2.45 -14.66
N ASN A 60 0.55 2.12 -13.56
CA ASN A 60 1.61 1.11 -13.54
C ASN A 60 1.08 -0.28 -13.91
N GLN A 61 -0.16 -0.61 -13.55
CA GLN A 61 -0.80 -1.85 -13.97
C GLN A 61 -1.03 -1.89 -15.47
N ALA A 62 -1.55 -0.81 -16.06
CA ALA A 62 -1.73 -0.72 -17.51
C ALA A 62 -0.38 -0.85 -18.25
N ILE A 63 0.68 -0.21 -17.75
CA ILE A 63 2.04 -0.36 -18.31
C ILE A 63 2.50 -1.82 -18.29
N ARG A 64 2.30 -2.54 -17.18
CA ARG A 64 2.65 -3.96 -17.10
C ARG A 64 1.85 -4.80 -18.10
N MET A 65 0.55 -4.55 -18.22
CA MET A 65 -0.31 -5.27 -19.17
C MET A 65 0.12 -5.03 -20.63
N PHE A 66 0.44 -3.77 -20.96
CA PHE A 66 0.98 -3.40 -22.26
C PHE A 66 2.31 -4.12 -22.52
N TYR A 67 3.24 -4.11 -21.55
CA TYR A 67 4.51 -4.81 -21.67
C TYR A 67 4.34 -6.33 -21.87
N THR A 68 3.44 -6.96 -21.13
CA THR A 68 3.14 -8.39 -21.28
C THR A 68 2.56 -8.73 -22.66
N SER A 69 1.80 -7.82 -23.26
CA SER A 69 1.09 -8.06 -24.53
C SER A 69 1.94 -7.69 -25.74
N GLU A 70 2.65 -6.57 -25.68
CA GLU A 70 3.42 -5.99 -26.79
C GLU A 70 4.92 -6.32 -26.71
N GLY A 71 5.41 -6.84 -25.58
CA GLY A 71 6.83 -7.14 -25.34
C GLY A 71 7.73 -5.91 -25.19
N ARG A 72 7.14 -4.71 -25.12
CA ARG A 72 7.85 -3.43 -24.96
C ARG A 72 7.05 -2.50 -24.05
N PHE A 73 7.72 -1.51 -23.46
CA PHE A 73 7.02 -0.45 -22.74
C PHE A 73 6.33 0.51 -23.71
N PRO A 74 5.24 1.18 -23.28
CA PRO A 74 4.63 2.23 -24.10
C PRO A 74 5.59 3.42 -24.20
N ASN A 75 5.59 4.12 -25.34
CA ASN A 75 6.42 5.31 -25.56
C ASN A 75 5.89 6.51 -24.80
N SER A 76 4.58 6.52 -24.53
CA SER A 76 3.92 7.55 -23.73
C SER A 76 2.74 6.95 -22.97
N LEU A 77 2.31 7.60 -21.89
CA LEU A 77 1.10 7.18 -21.20
C LEU A 77 -0.16 7.34 -22.09
N GLN A 78 -0.12 8.25 -23.07
CA GLN A 78 -1.20 8.42 -24.03
C GLN A 78 -1.41 7.18 -24.90
N GLU A 79 -0.34 6.48 -25.24
CA GLU A 79 -0.41 5.23 -26.01
C GLU A 79 -1.25 4.18 -25.30
N LEU A 80 -1.21 4.11 -23.96
CA LEU A 80 -2.06 3.20 -23.18
C LEU A 80 -3.55 3.53 -23.32
N VAL A 81 -3.88 4.79 -23.54
CA VAL A 81 -5.26 5.23 -23.79
C VAL A 81 -5.67 4.91 -25.22
N ASP A 82 -4.81 5.22 -26.18
CA ASP A 82 -5.10 4.99 -27.60
C ASP A 82 -5.25 3.49 -27.92
N THR A 83 -4.50 2.63 -27.21
CA THR A 83 -4.57 1.17 -27.34
C THR A 83 -5.61 0.53 -26.41
N GLY A 84 -6.24 1.31 -25.52
CA GLY A 84 -7.32 0.85 -24.65
C GLY A 84 -6.91 0.09 -23.39
N TYR A 85 -5.62 0.03 -23.05
CA TYR A 85 -5.17 -0.52 -21.74
C TYR A 85 -5.53 0.40 -20.58
N LEU A 86 -5.75 1.68 -20.84
CA LEU A 86 -6.20 2.66 -19.86
C LEU A 86 -7.37 3.47 -20.43
N PRO A 87 -8.53 3.58 -19.77
CA PRO A 87 -9.67 4.29 -20.34
C PRO A 87 -9.42 5.79 -20.49
N VAL A 88 -8.68 6.38 -19.56
CA VAL A 88 -8.30 7.80 -19.57
C VAL A 88 -7.09 7.99 -18.66
N LEU A 89 -6.26 8.99 -18.95
CA LEU A 89 -5.19 9.38 -18.03
C LEU A 89 -5.77 10.01 -16.76
N PRO A 90 -5.35 9.56 -15.56
CA PRO A 90 -5.81 10.19 -14.33
C PRO A 90 -5.29 11.63 -14.27
N GLN A 91 -6.17 12.56 -13.94
CA GLN A 91 -5.78 13.96 -13.79
C GLN A 91 -4.98 14.16 -12.51
N PRO A 92 -3.83 14.85 -12.58
CA PRO A 92 -3.05 15.12 -11.39
C PRO A 92 -3.69 16.16 -10.47
N PRO A 93 -3.57 15.97 -9.13
CA PRO A 93 -4.02 16.96 -8.18
C PRO A 93 -3.19 18.24 -8.33
N ALA A 94 -3.75 19.36 -7.85
CA ALA A 94 -3.13 20.67 -8.00
C ALA A 94 -1.67 20.68 -7.48
N GLY A 95 -0.76 21.21 -8.29
CA GLY A 95 0.68 21.29 -7.95
C GLY A 95 1.46 20.00 -8.17
N MET A 96 0.88 18.97 -8.79
CA MET A 96 1.57 17.74 -9.17
C MET A 96 1.54 17.54 -10.69
N LYS A 97 2.57 16.87 -11.21
CA LYS A 97 2.69 16.45 -12.61
C LYS A 97 2.97 14.96 -12.66
N LEU A 98 2.25 14.25 -13.51
CA LEU A 98 2.55 12.86 -13.86
C LEU A 98 3.73 12.85 -14.84
N ASN A 99 4.83 12.21 -14.44
CA ASN A 99 6.02 12.02 -15.25
C ASN A 99 6.16 10.54 -15.61
N TYR A 100 6.57 10.25 -16.83
CA TYR A 100 6.72 8.88 -17.31
C TYR A 100 8.06 8.71 -18.02
N ASP A 101 8.74 7.60 -17.72
CA ASP A 101 9.96 7.19 -18.40
C ASP A 101 9.71 5.94 -19.27
N PRO A 102 9.74 6.06 -20.62
CA PRO A 102 9.50 4.94 -21.53
C PRO A 102 10.62 3.89 -21.54
N LYS A 103 11.82 4.23 -21.05
CA LYS A 103 12.94 3.26 -21.00
C LYS A 103 12.75 2.25 -19.87
N THR A 104 12.22 2.71 -18.74
CA THR A 104 12.03 1.90 -17.54
C THR A 104 10.59 1.48 -17.33
N GLY A 105 9.62 2.09 -18.04
CA GLY A 105 8.20 1.82 -17.84
C GLY A 105 7.68 2.37 -16.50
N THR A 106 8.32 3.39 -15.94
CA THR A 106 7.97 3.91 -14.61
C THR A 106 7.19 5.21 -14.71
N ALA A 107 6.02 5.27 -14.05
CA ALA A 107 5.25 6.49 -13.86
C ALA A 107 5.43 7.04 -12.43
N THR A 108 5.80 8.31 -12.30
CA THR A 108 6.05 8.98 -11.02
C THR A 108 5.28 10.30 -10.92
N MET A 109 5.02 10.75 -9.70
CA MET A 109 4.51 12.10 -9.45
C MET A 109 5.66 13.03 -9.09
N THR A 110 5.73 14.18 -9.74
CA THR A 110 6.65 15.25 -9.36
C THR A 110 5.85 16.50 -9.03
N LYS A 111 6.20 17.17 -7.92
CA LYS A 111 5.61 18.45 -7.56
C LYS A 111 6.03 19.53 -8.56
N LEU A 112 5.08 20.31 -9.10
CA LEU A 112 5.40 21.57 -9.76
C LEU A 112 5.97 22.53 -8.70
N GLN A 113 7.24 22.91 -8.85
CA GLN A 113 7.90 23.91 -8.02
C GLN A 113 7.40 25.31 -8.36
#